data_AF-A0A3A4A664-F1
#
_entry.id   AF-A0A3A4A664-F1
#
_cell.length_a   1.000
_cell.length_b   1.000
_cell.length_c   1.000
_cell.angle_alpha   90.00
_cell.angle_beta   90.00
_cell.angle_gamma   90.00
#
_symmetry.space_group_name_H-M   'P 1'
#
loop_
_entity.id
_entity.type
_entity.pdbx_description
1 polymer ?
#
loop_
_entity_poly.entity_id
_entity_poly.type
_entity_poly.pdbx_seq_one_letter_code
_entity_poly.pdbx_strand_id
1 'polypeptide(L)'
;MDREQQAVQAYPIVKLVAAAQIDHPDLHLIPGMGQGRRHGDGYHRAGCPAAPDLIPLGAEREGRGDPDLPAWRECRACGVCPADVVHIGPDLRAQIPQLCDIAGIAFPARSHADRLRDRLRDGGLPDACVACAIDLAQSGLRELGRRIQVLTSAGVRRSLEAWHEAIARDLTQIASVSFDQEAELRRVSQVLAGRPHAGDVTLPERTAPSGRVLLFLRLGGRHLWSVPSQWEAFHSACHHLARVAGLVHAADHGDLEPAGSCAHAVMAPPGLAARICDIAGRFGGVAAEVAGPVPQEADRVLIADVAVKAWTQGVPAADALRAARAAARPA
;
A
#
# COMPACT_ATOMS: atom_id res chain seq x y z
N MET A 1 25.23 24.20 11.67
CA MET A 1 24.40 23.00 11.83
C MET A 1 25.25 22.00 12.57
N ASP A 2 24.80 21.50 13.72
CA ASP A 2 25.52 20.43 14.38
C ASP A 2 25.46 19.14 13.54
N ARG A 3 26.35 18.20 13.85
CA ARG A 3 26.52 16.96 13.06
C ARG A 3 25.29 16.04 13.16
N GLU A 4 24.54 16.13 14.25
CA GLU A 4 23.32 15.35 14.47
C GLU A 4 22.19 15.84 13.54
N GLN A 5 22.01 17.15 13.44
CA GLN A 5 21.05 17.77 12.53
C GLN A 5 21.41 17.51 11.05
N GLN A 6 22.70 17.49 10.71
CA GLN A 6 23.17 17.03 9.40
C GLN A 6 22.81 15.58 9.11
N ALA A 7 23.02 14.68 10.08
CA ALA A 7 22.68 13.27 9.93
C ALA A 7 21.17 13.05 9.73
N VAL A 8 20.33 13.76 10.48
CA VAL A 8 18.87 13.71 10.36
C VAL A 8 18.40 14.17 8.97
N GLN A 9 18.97 15.25 8.44
CA GLN A 9 18.63 15.75 7.11
C GLN A 9 19.20 14.89 5.97
N ALA A 10 20.39 14.32 6.15
CA ALA A 10 21.02 13.49 5.12
C ALA A 10 20.35 12.12 4.98
N TYR A 11 19.78 11.56 6.04
CA TYR A 11 19.23 10.21 6.02
C TYR A 11 18.13 9.97 4.97
N PRO A 12 17.09 10.81 4.85
CA PRO A 12 16.11 10.69 3.76
C PRO A 12 16.78 10.75 2.37
N ILE A 13 17.79 11.61 2.21
CA ILE A 13 18.50 11.78 0.94
C ILE A 13 19.34 10.54 0.61
N VAL A 14 20.06 9.94 1.58
CA VAL A 14 20.78 8.67 1.38
C VAL A 14 19.83 7.59 0.86
N LYS A 15 18.65 7.45 1.49
CA LYS A 15 17.62 6.50 1.05
C LYS A 15 17.15 6.78 -0.37
N LEU A 16 16.93 8.05 -0.71
CA LEU A 16 16.51 8.46 -2.05
C LEU A 16 17.56 8.09 -3.10
N VAL A 17 18.83 8.43 -2.85
CA VAL A 17 19.93 8.15 -3.78
C VAL A 17 20.09 6.64 -3.98
N ALA A 18 20.04 5.85 -2.91
CA ALA A 18 20.11 4.39 -2.99
C ALA A 18 18.92 3.79 -3.76
N ALA A 19 17.70 4.15 -3.37
CA ALA A 19 16.47 3.59 -3.96
C ALA A 19 16.26 4.00 -5.42
N ALA A 20 16.64 5.23 -5.78
CA ALA A 20 16.55 5.75 -7.13
C ALA A 20 17.81 5.50 -7.97
N GLN A 21 18.82 4.84 -7.41
CA GLN A 21 20.11 4.56 -8.05
C GLN A 21 20.68 5.82 -8.72
N ILE A 22 20.62 6.95 -8.00
CA ILE A 22 21.09 8.22 -8.53
C ILE A 22 22.61 8.18 -8.58
N ASP A 23 23.14 8.15 -9.81
CA ASP A 23 24.56 8.29 -10.10
C ASP A 23 24.80 9.66 -10.74
N HIS A 24 24.97 10.68 -9.90
CA HIS A 24 25.22 12.06 -10.32
C HIS A 24 26.41 12.66 -9.56
N PRO A 25 27.32 13.42 -10.21
CA PRO A 25 28.49 13.99 -9.54
C PRO A 25 28.13 14.85 -8.33
N ASP A 26 27.02 15.59 -8.39
CA ASP A 26 26.53 16.41 -7.26
C ASP A 26 25.62 15.66 -6.27
N LEU A 27 25.20 14.43 -6.58
CA LEU A 27 24.33 13.66 -5.69
C LEU A 27 24.57 12.16 -5.89
N HIS A 28 25.38 11.56 -5.03
CA HIS A 28 25.73 10.15 -5.08
C HIS A 28 26.09 9.61 -3.70
N LEU A 29 26.09 8.29 -3.56
CA LEU A 29 26.62 7.62 -2.37
C LEU A 29 28.14 7.57 -2.46
N ILE A 30 28.82 7.88 -1.36
CA ILE A 30 30.28 7.90 -1.30
C ILE A 30 30.79 6.43 -1.31
N PRO A 31 31.65 6.05 -2.26
CA PRO A 31 32.20 4.69 -2.33
C PRO A 31 32.95 4.27 -1.07
N GLY A 32 32.95 2.97 -0.77
CA GLY A 32 33.59 2.44 0.45
C GLY A 32 32.78 2.61 1.73
N MET A 33 31.52 3.05 1.60
CA MET A 33 30.52 3.03 2.66
C MET A 33 29.55 1.87 2.41
N GLY A 34 29.20 1.11 3.45
CA GLY A 34 28.32 -0.06 3.41
C GLY A 34 27.29 -0.06 4.54
N GLN A 35 26.27 -0.92 4.44
CA GLN A 35 25.29 -1.17 5.51
C GLN A 35 25.61 -2.46 6.27
N GLY A 36 25.52 -2.40 7.61
CA GLY A 36 25.65 -3.56 8.49
C GLY A 36 24.29 -4.22 8.76
N ARG A 37 24.07 -5.44 8.24
CA ARG A 37 22.74 -6.12 8.35
C ARG A 37 22.51 -6.95 9.60
N ARG A 38 23.53 -7.28 10.40
CA ARG A 38 23.39 -8.36 11.40
C ARG A 38 22.89 -7.94 12.78
N HIS A 39 22.94 -6.66 13.16
CA HIS A 39 22.48 -6.19 14.48
C HIS A 39 21.94 -4.75 14.55
N GLY A 40 21.38 -4.21 13.46
CA GLY A 40 20.79 -2.86 13.48
C GLY A 40 21.82 -1.73 13.60
N ASP A 41 23.09 -1.98 13.28
CA ASP A 41 24.22 -1.10 13.60
C ASP A 41 24.47 0.06 12.60
N GLY A 42 23.71 0.17 11.51
CA GLY A 42 23.74 1.34 10.63
C GLY A 42 24.77 1.33 9.52
N TYR A 43 25.26 2.53 9.17
CA TYR A 43 26.22 2.75 8.09
C TYR A 43 27.64 2.66 8.62
N HIS A 44 28.51 1.98 7.86
CA HIS A 44 29.88 1.72 8.26
C HIS A 44 30.82 1.93 7.07
N ARG A 45 32.07 2.32 7.38
CA ARG A 45 33.14 2.31 6.39
C ARG A 45 33.62 0.87 6.12
N ALA A 46 34.07 0.61 4.90
CA ALA A 46 34.82 -0.58 4.53
C ALA A 46 35.89 -0.92 5.58
N GLY A 47 35.87 -2.15 6.11
CA GLY A 47 36.80 -2.61 7.14
C GLY A 47 36.42 -2.22 8.58
N CYS A 48 35.19 -1.75 8.84
CA CYS A 48 34.72 -1.49 10.20
C CYS A 48 34.70 -2.79 11.03
N PRO A 49 35.35 -2.83 12.21
CA PRO A 49 35.37 -4.04 13.05
C PRO A 49 33.99 -4.38 13.63
N ALA A 50 33.08 -3.40 13.74
CA ALA A 50 31.70 -3.62 14.17
C ALA A 50 30.82 -4.22 13.06
N ALA A 51 31.28 -4.22 11.81
CA ALA A 51 30.56 -4.77 10.68
C ALA A 51 31.55 -5.43 9.70
N PRO A 52 32.10 -6.61 10.03
CA PRO A 52 33.06 -7.31 9.17
C PRO A 52 32.43 -7.80 7.85
N ASP A 53 31.12 -8.07 7.85
CA ASP A 53 30.34 -8.53 6.69
C ASP A 53 29.51 -7.38 6.09
N LEU A 54 30.18 -6.35 5.58
CA LEU A 54 29.49 -5.21 4.96
C LEU A 54 28.73 -5.64 3.71
N ILE A 55 27.49 -5.18 3.63
CA ILE A 55 26.74 -5.21 2.37
C ILE A 55 26.97 -3.87 1.69
N PRO A 56 27.47 -3.86 0.43
CA PRO A 56 27.58 -2.63 -0.34
C PRO A 56 26.23 -1.92 -0.41
N LEU A 57 26.25 -0.59 -0.30
CA LEU A 57 25.06 0.22 -0.56
C LEU A 57 24.56 -0.03 -1.99
N GLY A 58 23.26 -0.22 -2.17
CA GLY A 58 22.60 -0.56 -3.42
C GLY A 58 22.47 -2.06 -3.75
N ALA A 59 23.05 -2.97 -2.95
CA ALA A 59 22.93 -4.41 -3.24
C ALA A 59 21.48 -4.92 -3.08
N GLU A 60 21.06 -5.96 -3.81
CA GLU A 60 19.70 -6.55 -3.65
C GLU A 60 19.38 -6.96 -2.21
N ARG A 61 20.43 -7.32 -1.45
CA ARG A 61 20.37 -7.55 0.00
C ARG A 61 20.49 -6.25 0.81
N GLU A 62 20.06 -5.11 0.31
CA GLU A 62 19.92 -3.86 1.09
C GLU A 62 18.45 -3.67 1.51
N GLY A 63 17.49 -4.12 0.69
CA GLY A 63 16.05 -3.80 0.79
C GLY A 63 15.19 -4.46 1.88
N ARG A 64 15.74 -4.87 3.04
CA ARG A 64 14.94 -5.32 4.20
C ARG A 64 15.33 -4.54 5.45
N GLY A 65 15.43 -3.21 5.29
CA GLY A 65 15.58 -2.32 6.43
C GLY A 65 14.28 -2.33 7.24
N ASP A 66 14.41 -2.55 8.54
CA ASP A 66 13.32 -2.34 9.49
C ASP A 66 13.01 -0.82 9.53
N PRO A 67 11.80 -0.40 9.10
CA PRO A 67 11.42 1.01 9.08
C PRO A 67 11.37 1.65 10.47
N ASP A 68 11.35 0.83 11.53
CA ASP A 68 11.20 1.27 12.93
C ASP A 68 12.55 1.41 13.66
N LEU A 69 13.69 1.28 12.96
CA LEU A 69 15.00 1.51 13.60
C LEU A 69 15.11 2.97 14.07
N PRO A 70 15.44 3.20 15.36
CA PRO A 70 15.44 4.53 15.97
C PRO A 70 16.45 5.46 15.31
N ALA A 71 16.21 6.77 15.44
CA ALA A 71 17.03 7.87 14.93
C ALA A 71 18.53 7.53 14.92
N TRP A 72 19.05 7.33 13.71
CA TRP A 72 20.37 6.80 13.43
C TRP A 72 21.47 7.64 14.08
N ARG A 73 22.41 6.97 14.75
CA ARG A 73 23.56 7.59 15.40
C ARG A 73 24.85 7.26 14.66
N GLU A 74 25.84 8.13 14.82
CA GLU A 74 27.21 7.90 14.40
C GLU A 74 27.72 6.55 14.93
N CYS A 75 28.26 5.70 14.05
CA CYS A 75 28.87 4.44 14.47
C CYS A 75 30.04 4.72 15.41
N ARG A 76 29.97 4.27 16.67
CA ARG A 76 31.03 4.52 17.66
C ARG A 76 32.40 3.92 17.29
N ALA A 77 32.42 2.91 16.41
CA ALA A 77 33.65 2.24 16.00
C ALA A 77 34.35 2.92 14.80
N CYS A 78 33.60 3.46 13.84
CA CYS A 78 34.18 4.07 12.64
C CYS A 78 33.83 5.55 12.42
N GLY A 79 33.01 6.14 13.29
CA GLY A 79 32.63 7.55 13.24
C GLY A 79 31.73 7.93 12.06
N VAL A 80 31.18 6.95 11.34
CA VAL A 80 30.34 7.17 10.16
C VAL A 80 28.90 7.48 10.59
N CYS A 81 28.36 8.57 10.08
CA CYS A 81 26.93 8.90 10.15
C CYS A 81 26.31 9.01 8.74
N PRO A 82 24.97 9.07 8.60
CA PRO A 82 24.34 9.21 7.28
C PRO A 82 24.84 10.39 6.43
N ALA A 83 25.23 11.51 7.06
CA ALA A 83 25.79 12.66 6.35
C ALA A 83 27.15 12.36 5.69
N ASP A 84 27.89 11.38 6.21
CA ASP A 84 29.17 10.96 5.64
C ASP A 84 28.99 9.99 4.45
N VAL A 85 27.77 9.51 4.20
CA VAL A 85 27.46 8.47 3.22
C VAL A 85 26.98 9.04 1.89
N VAL A 86 26.46 10.27 1.89
CA VAL A 86 25.96 10.94 0.69
C VAL A 86 26.78 12.19 0.39
N HIS A 87 27.23 12.30 -0.85
CA HIS A 87 27.76 13.55 -1.37
C HIS A 87 26.61 14.43 -1.86
N ILE A 88 26.58 15.69 -1.41
CA ILE A 88 25.66 16.73 -1.91
C ILE A 88 26.48 17.92 -2.37
N GLY A 89 26.52 18.10 -3.69
CA GLY A 89 27.21 19.18 -4.39
C GLY A 89 26.65 20.55 -4.01
N PRO A 90 27.44 21.63 -4.21
CA PRO A 90 27.11 22.97 -3.75
C PRO A 90 25.75 23.46 -4.27
N ASP A 91 25.43 23.18 -5.53
CA ASP A 91 24.18 23.63 -6.19
C ASP A 91 22.93 22.94 -5.64
N LEU A 92 23.09 21.77 -5.00
CA LEU A 92 22.01 21.01 -4.38
C LEU A 92 21.87 21.29 -2.89
N ARG A 93 22.87 21.92 -2.23
CA ARG A 93 22.79 22.23 -0.80
C ARG A 93 21.61 23.14 -0.46
N ALA A 94 21.32 24.11 -1.33
CA ALA A 94 20.15 24.98 -1.19
C ALA A 94 18.82 24.24 -1.39
N GLN A 95 18.85 23.01 -1.93
CA GLN A 95 17.69 22.18 -2.26
C GLN A 95 17.54 20.97 -1.33
N ILE A 96 18.33 20.89 -0.25
CA ILE A 96 18.22 19.83 0.76
C ILE A 96 16.77 19.68 1.27
N PRO A 97 16.03 20.76 1.63
CA PRO A 97 14.64 20.61 2.06
C PRO A 97 13.75 19.93 1.01
N GLN A 98 13.91 20.29 -0.26
CA GLN A 98 13.15 19.71 -1.37
C GLN A 98 13.53 18.24 -1.60
N LEU A 99 14.80 17.89 -1.50
CA LEU A 99 15.26 16.49 -1.58
C LEU A 99 14.73 15.65 -0.41
N CYS A 100 14.64 16.22 0.80
CA CYS A 100 14.02 15.57 1.95
C CYS A 100 12.51 15.36 1.74
N ASP A 101 11.79 16.37 1.25
CA ASP A 101 10.37 16.25 0.90
C ASP A 101 10.15 15.14 -0.14
N ILE A 102 10.94 15.15 -1.21
CA ILE A 102 10.93 14.13 -2.26
C ILE A 102 11.16 12.75 -1.63
N ALA A 103 12.20 12.58 -0.81
CA ALA A 103 12.50 11.32 -0.14
C ALA A 103 11.33 10.83 0.74
N GLY A 104 10.68 11.75 1.46
CA GLY A 104 9.53 11.47 2.32
C GLY A 104 8.30 10.95 1.58
N ILE A 105 8.15 11.28 0.29
CA ILE A 105 7.06 10.80 -0.57
C ILE A 105 7.49 9.54 -1.34
N ALA A 106 8.70 9.57 -1.88
CA ALA A 106 9.35 8.54 -2.67
C ALA A 106 9.38 7.19 -1.94
N PHE A 107 9.90 7.18 -0.72
CA PHE A 107 10.12 5.93 0.00
C PHE A 107 8.82 5.19 0.36
N PRO A 108 7.78 5.85 0.92
CA PRO A 108 6.48 5.22 1.10
C PRO A 108 5.88 4.68 -0.20
N ALA A 109 5.93 5.44 -1.31
CA ALA A 109 5.38 5.00 -2.59
C ALA A 109 6.07 3.71 -3.09
N ARG A 110 7.41 3.66 -3.02
CA ARG A 110 8.18 2.48 -3.41
C ARG A 110 7.93 1.29 -2.49
N SER A 111 7.96 1.50 -1.17
CA SER A 111 7.68 0.46 -0.18
C SER A 111 6.27 -0.13 -0.34
N HIS A 112 5.27 0.70 -0.68
CA HIS A 112 3.94 0.21 -1.02
C HIS A 112 3.96 -0.65 -2.29
N ALA A 113 4.62 -0.18 -3.36
CA ALA A 113 4.71 -0.95 -4.61
C ALA A 113 5.42 -2.31 -4.42
N ASP A 114 6.54 -2.35 -3.69
CA ASP A 114 7.28 -3.58 -3.43
C ASP A 114 6.47 -4.55 -2.55
N ARG A 115 5.81 -4.07 -1.48
CA ARG A 115 4.92 -4.89 -0.65
C ARG A 115 3.75 -5.46 -1.46
N LEU A 116 3.17 -4.69 -2.37
CA LEU A 116 2.14 -5.16 -3.28
C LEU A 116 2.68 -6.25 -4.22
N ARG A 117 3.86 -6.04 -4.82
CA ARG A 117 4.50 -7.02 -5.72
C ARG A 117 4.83 -8.34 -5.03
N ASP A 118 5.50 -8.29 -3.89
CA ASP A 118 5.88 -9.51 -3.14
C ASP A 118 4.63 -10.31 -2.74
N ARG A 119 3.55 -9.63 -2.35
CA ARG A 119 2.29 -10.30 -2.01
C ARG A 119 1.60 -10.96 -3.19
N LEU A 120 1.63 -10.33 -4.35
CA LEU A 120 1.15 -10.94 -5.60
C LEU A 120 1.92 -12.22 -5.94
N ARG A 121 3.23 -12.25 -5.67
CA ARG A 121 4.06 -13.44 -5.89
C ARG A 121 3.77 -14.54 -4.87
N ASP A 122 3.68 -14.18 -3.60
CA ASP A 122 3.62 -15.15 -2.50
C ASP A 122 2.17 -15.62 -2.21
N GLY A 123 1.17 -15.01 -2.87
CA GLY A 123 -0.25 -15.38 -2.76
C GLY A 123 -0.89 -15.03 -1.41
N GLY A 124 -0.25 -14.17 -0.61
CA GLY A 124 -0.81 -13.71 0.67
C GLY A 124 -1.99 -12.75 0.46
N LEU A 125 -2.95 -12.75 1.39
CA LEU A 125 -3.98 -11.71 1.42
C LEU A 125 -3.36 -10.38 1.90
N PRO A 126 -3.75 -9.23 1.32
CA PRO A 126 -3.11 -7.97 1.62
C PRO A 126 -3.73 -7.28 2.85
N ASP A 127 -2.91 -6.92 3.84
CA ASP A 127 -3.32 -6.13 5.04
C ASP A 127 -4.01 -4.78 4.73
N ALA A 128 -3.96 -4.30 3.48
CA ALA A 128 -4.66 -3.12 3.00
C ALA A 128 -5.26 -3.41 1.62
N CYS A 129 -6.31 -2.69 1.22
CA CYS A 129 -6.88 -2.84 -0.13
C CYS A 129 -5.80 -2.63 -1.17
N VAL A 130 -5.66 -3.55 -2.12
CA VAL A 130 -4.79 -3.33 -3.29
C VAL A 130 -5.25 -2.07 -4.04
N ALA A 131 -6.56 -1.82 -4.13
CA ALA A 131 -7.08 -0.59 -4.72
C ALA A 131 -6.67 0.65 -3.91
N CYS A 132 -6.96 0.71 -2.60
CA CYS A 132 -6.49 1.81 -1.73
C CYS A 132 -4.97 2.01 -1.81
N ALA A 133 -4.19 0.92 -1.81
CA ALA A 133 -2.74 0.99 -1.84
C ALA A 133 -2.23 1.49 -3.19
N ILE A 134 -2.85 1.08 -4.30
CA ILE A 134 -2.59 1.63 -5.63
C ILE A 134 -2.98 3.11 -5.68
N ASP A 135 -4.18 3.48 -5.22
CA ASP A 135 -4.67 4.86 -5.23
C ASP A 135 -3.77 5.77 -4.39
N LEU A 136 -3.37 5.31 -3.20
CA LEU A 136 -2.42 6.01 -2.32
C LEU A 136 -1.05 6.15 -2.98
N ALA A 137 -0.53 5.08 -3.57
CA ALA A 137 0.75 5.11 -4.26
C ALA A 137 0.71 6.03 -5.50
N GLN A 138 -0.37 6.01 -6.28
CA GLN A 138 -0.59 6.90 -7.41
C GLN A 138 -0.72 8.36 -6.97
N SER A 139 -1.40 8.64 -5.85
CA SER A 139 -1.47 9.97 -5.26
C SER A 139 -0.09 10.48 -4.85
N GLY A 140 0.69 9.63 -4.17
CA GLY A 140 2.08 9.88 -3.83
C GLY A 140 2.94 10.14 -5.07
N LEU A 141 2.78 9.37 -6.15
CA LEU A 141 3.50 9.61 -7.40
C LEU A 141 3.14 10.94 -8.06
N ARG A 142 1.86 11.34 -8.06
CA ARG A 142 1.45 12.67 -8.57
C ARG A 142 2.10 13.81 -7.79
N GLU A 143 2.15 13.70 -6.46
CA GLU A 143 2.85 14.67 -5.63
C GLU A 143 4.35 14.65 -5.88
N LEU A 144 4.97 13.47 -5.95
CA LEU A 144 6.38 13.29 -6.26
C LEU A 144 6.74 13.96 -7.59
N GLY A 145 5.96 13.72 -8.64
CA GLY A 145 6.15 14.36 -9.94
C GLY A 145 6.17 15.89 -9.86
N ARG A 146 5.23 16.49 -9.11
CA ARG A 146 5.21 17.95 -8.88
C ARG A 146 6.46 18.45 -8.16
N ARG A 147 6.95 17.70 -7.17
CA ARG A 147 8.15 18.06 -6.39
C ARG A 147 9.44 17.91 -7.19
N ILE A 148 9.52 16.91 -8.06
CA ILE A 148 10.68 16.72 -8.95
C ILE A 148 10.83 17.90 -9.93
N GLN A 149 9.72 18.45 -10.44
CA GLN A 149 9.75 19.54 -11.44
C GLN A 149 10.39 20.83 -10.93
N VAL A 150 10.37 21.09 -9.61
CA VAL A 150 10.95 22.31 -9.03
C VAL A 150 12.45 22.20 -8.73
N LEU A 151 13.07 21.03 -8.97
CA LEU A 151 14.51 20.87 -8.82
C LEU A 151 15.28 21.62 -9.92
N THR A 152 16.31 22.35 -9.53
CA THR A 152 17.14 23.13 -10.46
C THR A 152 18.24 22.31 -11.12
N SER A 153 18.72 21.24 -10.49
CA SER A 153 19.71 20.34 -11.09
C SER A 153 19.05 19.43 -12.13
N ALA A 154 19.31 19.71 -13.41
CA ALA A 154 18.74 18.93 -14.51
C ALA A 154 19.17 17.45 -14.48
N GLY A 155 20.37 17.14 -14.01
CA GLY A 155 20.86 15.77 -13.89
C GLY A 155 20.13 14.97 -12.82
N VAL A 156 20.05 15.50 -11.60
CA VAL A 156 19.29 14.87 -10.51
C VAL A 156 17.80 14.75 -10.85
N ARG A 157 17.23 15.78 -11.49
CA ARG A 157 15.83 15.75 -11.96
C ARG A 157 15.60 14.58 -12.91
N ARG A 158 16.45 14.39 -13.92
CA ARG A 158 16.32 13.27 -14.87
C ARG A 158 16.40 11.90 -14.19
N SER A 159 17.31 11.71 -13.24
CA SER A 159 17.42 10.45 -12.49
C SER A 159 16.14 10.17 -11.69
N LEU A 160 15.59 11.19 -11.03
CA LEU A 160 14.35 11.07 -10.28
C LEU A 160 13.12 10.86 -11.18
N GLU A 161 13.06 11.49 -12.35
CA GLU A 161 12.02 11.26 -13.36
C GLU A 161 12.03 9.81 -13.86
N ALA A 162 13.20 9.27 -14.21
CA ALA A 162 13.35 7.89 -14.65
C ALA A 162 12.91 6.89 -13.55
N TRP A 163 13.25 7.18 -12.29
CA TRP A 163 12.81 6.37 -11.16
C TRP A 163 11.30 6.48 -10.91
N HIS A 164 10.74 7.68 -10.95
CA HIS A 164 9.29 7.92 -10.88
C HIS A 164 8.54 7.11 -11.95
N GLU A 165 9.03 7.14 -13.20
CA GLU A 165 8.47 6.34 -14.29
C GLU A 165 8.57 4.84 -14.04
N ALA A 166 9.67 4.35 -13.46
CA ALA A 166 9.83 2.94 -13.12
C ALA A 166 8.77 2.50 -12.08
N ILE A 167 8.54 3.28 -11.03
CA ILE A 167 7.48 2.97 -10.04
C ILE A 167 6.09 3.06 -10.67
N ALA A 168 5.85 4.04 -11.53
CA ALA A 168 4.58 4.16 -12.23
C ALA A 168 4.28 2.93 -13.12
N ARG A 169 5.30 2.43 -13.84
CA ARG A 169 5.22 1.18 -14.61
C ARG A 169 4.93 -0.02 -13.71
N ASP A 170 5.65 -0.14 -12.59
CA ASP A 170 5.46 -1.21 -11.60
C ASP A 170 4.02 -1.23 -11.06
N LEU A 171 3.50 -0.08 -10.65
CA LEU A 171 2.12 0.04 -10.16
C LEU A 171 1.10 -0.30 -11.24
N THR A 172 1.35 0.11 -12.48
CA THR A 172 0.49 -0.23 -13.63
C THR A 172 0.47 -1.75 -13.85
N GLN A 173 1.63 -2.40 -13.77
CA GLN A 173 1.73 -3.85 -13.88
C GLN A 173 0.98 -4.55 -12.74
N ILE A 174 1.14 -4.09 -11.50
CA ILE A 174 0.42 -4.60 -10.32
C ILE A 174 -1.10 -4.44 -10.52
N ALA A 175 -1.55 -3.27 -11.00
CA ALA A 175 -2.96 -2.99 -11.27
C ALA A 175 -3.53 -3.86 -12.40
N SER A 176 -2.70 -4.29 -13.35
CA SER A 176 -3.09 -5.13 -14.49
C SER A 176 -3.25 -6.61 -14.15
N VAL A 177 -2.78 -7.05 -12.97
CA VAL A 177 -2.92 -8.46 -12.56
C VAL A 177 -4.40 -8.81 -12.40
N SER A 178 -4.85 -9.76 -13.22
CA SER A 178 -6.17 -10.37 -13.13
C SER A 178 -6.14 -11.60 -12.22
N PHE A 179 -7.19 -11.77 -11.44
CA PHE A 179 -7.36 -12.95 -10.59
C PHE A 179 -8.51 -13.82 -11.12
N ASP A 180 -8.40 -15.13 -10.95
CA ASP A 180 -9.57 -16.01 -11.06
C ASP A 180 -10.50 -15.71 -9.87
N GLN A 181 -11.59 -15.00 -10.18
CA GLN A 181 -12.55 -14.56 -9.18
C GLN A 181 -13.10 -15.73 -8.34
N GLU A 182 -13.35 -16.90 -8.93
CA GLU A 182 -13.90 -18.04 -8.20
C GLU A 182 -12.87 -18.69 -7.29
N ALA A 183 -11.61 -18.78 -7.74
CA ALA A 183 -10.50 -19.25 -6.91
C ALA A 183 -10.27 -18.34 -5.69
N GLU A 184 -10.35 -17.03 -5.89
CA GLU A 184 -10.13 -16.07 -4.81
C GLU A 184 -11.30 -15.99 -3.83
N LEU A 185 -12.55 -16.13 -4.31
CA LEU A 185 -13.72 -16.29 -3.43
C LEU A 185 -13.58 -17.53 -2.53
N ARG A 186 -13.05 -18.64 -3.06
CA ARG A 186 -12.72 -19.84 -2.27
C ARG A 186 -11.67 -19.54 -1.21
N ARG A 187 -10.58 -18.85 -1.59
CA ARG A 187 -9.48 -18.50 -0.69
C ARG A 187 -9.94 -17.61 0.46
N VAL A 188 -10.71 -16.55 0.17
CA VAL A 188 -11.33 -15.68 1.18
C VAL A 188 -12.21 -16.49 2.12
N SER A 189 -13.04 -17.37 1.58
CA SER A 189 -13.93 -18.23 2.39
C SER A 189 -13.15 -19.14 3.35
N GLN A 190 -12.00 -19.67 2.93
CA GLN A 190 -11.12 -20.51 3.74
C GLN A 190 -10.45 -19.72 4.87
N VAL A 191 -9.95 -18.52 4.57
CA VAL A 191 -9.32 -17.64 5.58
C VAL A 191 -10.34 -17.23 6.64
N LEU A 192 -11.55 -16.83 6.23
CA LEU A 192 -12.64 -16.54 7.16
C LEU A 192 -13.11 -17.78 7.94
N ALA A 193 -12.76 -18.99 7.49
CA ALA A 193 -12.98 -20.24 8.22
C ALA A 193 -11.94 -20.56 9.28
N GLY A 194 -10.89 -19.75 9.42
CA GLY A 194 -9.76 -20.09 10.28
C GLY A 194 -9.02 -21.35 9.81
N ARG A 195 -9.18 -21.73 8.53
CA ARG A 195 -8.48 -22.88 7.95
C ARG A 195 -7.18 -22.37 7.31
N PRO A 196 -6.00 -22.90 7.70
CA PRO A 196 -4.73 -22.51 7.10
C PRO A 196 -4.72 -22.86 5.61
N HIS A 197 -3.90 -22.14 4.83
CA HIS A 197 -3.65 -22.37 3.40
C HIS A 197 -3.03 -23.75 3.16
N ALA A 198 -3.81 -24.82 3.18
CA ALA A 198 -3.38 -26.15 2.78
C ALA A 198 -4.57 -26.95 2.23
N GLY A 199 -4.52 -27.25 0.94
CA GLY A 199 -5.19 -28.38 0.29
C GLY A 199 -6.72 -28.40 0.30
N ASP A 200 -7.32 -28.41 -0.90
CA ASP A 200 -8.67 -28.87 -1.22
C ASP A 200 -9.69 -28.90 -0.08
N VAL A 201 -10.24 -27.72 0.21
CA VAL A 201 -11.60 -27.65 0.78
C VAL A 201 -12.56 -27.64 -0.38
N THR A 202 -13.24 -28.77 -0.57
CA THR A 202 -14.50 -28.81 -1.32
C THR A 202 -15.45 -27.82 -0.66
N LEU A 203 -15.70 -26.69 -1.34
CA LEU A 203 -16.96 -25.98 -1.12
C LEU A 203 -18.09 -27.00 -1.31
N PRO A 204 -19.18 -26.95 -0.52
CA PRO A 204 -20.32 -27.81 -0.77
C PRO A 204 -20.66 -27.74 -2.26
N GLU A 205 -20.58 -28.90 -2.93
CA GLU A 205 -20.78 -29.01 -4.36
C GLU A 205 -22.14 -28.44 -4.74
N ARG A 206 -22.09 -27.53 -5.72
CA ARG A 206 -23.19 -27.19 -6.64
C ARG A 206 -24.58 -27.13 -6.01
N THR A 207 -24.90 -26.00 -5.41
CA THR A 207 -26.22 -25.38 -5.64
C THR A 207 -26.08 -24.33 -6.72
N ALA A 208 -26.50 -24.72 -7.93
CA ALA A 208 -26.96 -23.98 -9.11
C ALA A 208 -26.47 -22.53 -9.41
N PRO A 209 -26.26 -22.17 -10.69
CA PRO A 209 -26.05 -20.78 -11.09
C PRO A 209 -27.33 -19.97 -10.88
N SER A 210 -27.28 -18.87 -10.11
CA SER A 210 -28.01 -17.59 -10.34
C SER A 210 -28.23 -16.74 -9.08
N GLY A 211 -27.21 -16.44 -8.28
CA GLY A 211 -27.43 -15.53 -7.17
C GLY A 211 -26.19 -14.99 -6.51
N ARG A 212 -25.32 -14.29 -7.23
CA ARG A 212 -24.40 -13.37 -6.53
C ARG A 212 -25.25 -12.26 -5.93
N VAL A 213 -24.95 -11.91 -4.68
CA VAL A 213 -25.51 -10.73 -4.04
C VAL A 213 -24.50 -9.61 -4.08
N LEU A 214 -25.02 -8.40 -4.10
CA LEU A 214 -24.26 -7.20 -3.83
C LEU A 214 -24.15 -7.04 -2.32
N LEU A 215 -22.93 -7.04 -1.83
CA LEU A 215 -22.56 -6.85 -0.44
C LEU A 215 -21.88 -5.50 -0.32
N PHE A 216 -22.41 -4.63 0.53
CA PHE A 216 -21.74 -3.38 0.89
C PHE A 216 -20.85 -3.62 2.10
N LEU A 217 -19.61 -3.18 2.00
CA LEU A 217 -18.57 -3.35 3.01
C LEU A 217 -17.96 -1.99 3.30
N ARG A 218 -17.89 -1.61 4.56
CA ARG A 218 -17.13 -0.45 5.04
C ARG A 218 -16.10 -0.95 6.03
N LEU A 219 -14.84 -0.68 5.73
CA LEU A 219 -13.71 -1.01 6.58
C LEU A 219 -13.21 0.29 7.17
N GLY A 220 -13.29 0.44 8.49
CA GLY A 220 -12.81 1.63 9.19
C GLY A 220 -11.30 1.61 9.43
N GLY A 221 -10.66 2.78 9.37
CA GLY A 221 -9.29 2.97 9.79
C GLY A 221 -9.21 3.01 11.32
N ARG A 222 -8.95 1.88 11.98
CA ARG A 222 -8.52 1.89 13.40
C ARG A 222 -6.99 1.84 13.48
N HIS A 223 -6.45 2.60 14.42
CA HIS A 223 -5.03 2.62 14.78
C HIS A 223 -4.54 1.20 15.14
N LEU A 224 -3.55 0.73 14.38
CA LEU A 224 -3.00 -0.64 14.29
C LEU A 224 -2.33 -1.21 15.56
N TRP A 225 -2.40 -0.56 16.71
CA TRP A 225 -1.47 -0.84 17.81
C TRP A 225 -1.92 -1.95 18.78
N SER A 226 -3.07 -2.61 18.56
CA SER A 226 -3.50 -3.77 19.38
C SER A 226 -4.67 -4.58 18.79
N VAL A 227 -4.73 -4.74 17.47
CA VAL A 227 -5.84 -5.48 16.85
C VAL A 227 -5.59 -6.99 16.91
N PRO A 228 -6.59 -7.82 17.27
CA PRO A 228 -6.44 -9.27 17.20
C PRO A 228 -6.09 -9.72 15.78
N SER A 229 -5.20 -10.71 15.63
CA SER A 229 -4.82 -11.26 14.31
C SER A 229 -6.00 -11.70 13.44
N GLN A 230 -7.12 -12.07 14.06
CA GLN A 230 -8.38 -12.37 13.38
C GLN A 230 -8.99 -11.15 12.68
N TRP A 231 -8.86 -9.95 13.25
CA TRP A 231 -9.29 -8.71 12.62
C TRP A 231 -8.43 -8.40 11.40
N GLU A 232 -7.11 -8.54 11.50
CA GLU A 232 -6.20 -8.32 10.36
C GLU A 232 -6.51 -9.28 9.21
N ALA A 233 -6.70 -10.57 9.52
CA ALA A 233 -7.08 -11.57 8.53
C ALA A 233 -8.44 -11.28 7.89
N PHE A 234 -9.44 -10.87 8.68
CA PHE A 234 -10.76 -10.49 8.17
C PHE A 234 -10.70 -9.22 7.31
N HIS A 235 -10.00 -8.19 7.78
CA HIS A 235 -9.82 -6.92 7.08
C HIS A 235 -9.13 -7.13 5.73
N SER A 236 -8.03 -7.89 5.75
CA SER A 236 -7.27 -8.32 4.58
C SER A 236 -8.12 -9.13 3.59
N ALA A 237 -8.94 -10.05 4.09
CA ALA A 237 -9.86 -10.84 3.27
C ALA A 237 -10.97 -9.99 2.62
N CYS A 238 -11.53 -8.99 3.31
CA CYS A 238 -12.54 -8.09 2.76
C CYS A 238 -11.98 -7.19 1.66
N HIS A 239 -10.76 -6.69 1.85
CA HIS A 239 -10.04 -5.92 0.86
C HIS A 239 -9.68 -6.72 -0.38
N HIS A 240 -9.26 -7.97 -0.20
CA HIS A 240 -9.04 -8.88 -1.32
C HIS A 240 -10.32 -9.18 -2.08
N LEU A 241 -11.42 -9.41 -1.37
CA LEU A 241 -12.75 -9.58 -1.96
C LEU A 241 -13.14 -8.36 -2.80
N ALA A 242 -12.90 -7.15 -2.31
CA ALA A 242 -13.12 -5.92 -3.06
C ALA A 242 -12.25 -5.83 -4.32
N ARG A 243 -11.01 -6.35 -4.31
CA ARG A 243 -10.16 -6.36 -5.50
C ARG A 243 -10.65 -7.34 -6.57
N VAL A 244 -11.04 -8.55 -6.18
CA VAL A 244 -11.33 -9.65 -7.12
C VAL A 244 -12.80 -9.70 -7.55
N ALA A 245 -13.68 -9.15 -6.72
CA ALA A 245 -15.12 -9.19 -6.92
C ALA A 245 -15.83 -7.85 -6.67
N GLY A 246 -15.09 -6.78 -6.38
CA GLY A 246 -15.63 -5.43 -6.27
C GLY A 246 -16.18 -4.94 -7.60
N LEU A 247 -17.39 -4.38 -7.55
CA LEU A 247 -17.93 -3.55 -8.60
C LEU A 247 -17.51 -2.09 -8.42
N VAL A 248 -17.45 -1.64 -7.16
CA VAL A 248 -17.13 -0.25 -6.84
C VAL A 248 -16.26 -0.16 -5.61
N HIS A 249 -15.31 0.75 -5.68
CA HIS A 249 -14.47 1.21 -4.60
C HIS A 249 -14.72 2.71 -4.37
N ALA A 250 -15.24 3.07 -3.21
CA ALA A 250 -15.38 4.46 -2.77
C ALA A 250 -14.40 4.67 -1.62
N ALA A 251 -13.30 5.38 -1.89
CA ALA A 251 -12.42 5.84 -0.82
C ALA A 251 -13.20 6.85 0.02
N ASP A 252 -13.27 6.62 1.33
CA ASP A 252 -13.99 7.50 2.24
C ASP A 252 -13.03 8.63 2.64
N HIS A 253 -13.02 9.70 1.83
CA HIS A 253 -12.17 10.87 2.01
C HIS A 253 -12.93 12.06 2.61
N GLY A 254 -13.97 11.82 3.40
CA GLY A 254 -14.64 12.89 4.13
C GLY A 254 -13.70 13.54 5.16
N ASP A 255 -13.81 14.87 5.34
CA ASP A 255 -13.00 15.67 6.27
C ASP A 255 -13.12 15.25 7.76
N LEU A 256 -14.02 14.31 8.09
CA LEU A 256 -14.37 13.91 9.45
C LEU A 256 -14.05 12.44 9.79
N GLU A 257 -13.61 11.63 8.82
CA GLU A 257 -13.32 10.21 9.04
C GLU A 257 -11.80 9.97 9.12
N PRO A 258 -11.33 9.05 9.98
CA PRO A 258 -9.92 8.75 10.11
C PRO A 258 -9.35 8.23 8.78
N ALA A 259 -8.17 8.72 8.41
CA ALA A 259 -7.47 8.29 7.21
C ALA A 259 -7.40 6.74 7.13
N GLY A 260 -7.93 6.18 6.04
CA GLY A 260 -7.90 4.73 5.79
C GLY A 260 -9.25 4.00 5.88
N SER A 261 -10.38 4.71 6.03
CA SER A 261 -11.69 4.11 5.77
C SER A 261 -11.98 4.01 4.26
N CYS A 262 -12.61 2.90 3.86
CA CYS A 262 -13.11 2.74 2.50
C CYS A 262 -14.40 1.94 2.49
N ALA A 263 -15.23 2.21 1.49
CA ALA A 263 -16.44 1.47 1.21
C ALA A 263 -16.34 0.74 -0.13
N HIS A 264 -16.88 -0.47 -0.17
CA HIS A 264 -16.88 -1.31 -1.35
C HIS A 264 -18.28 -1.87 -1.62
N ALA A 265 -18.63 -1.95 -2.89
CA ALA A 265 -19.74 -2.76 -3.36
C ALA A 265 -19.15 -4.01 -4.01
N VAL A 266 -19.31 -5.18 -3.38
CA VAL A 266 -18.68 -6.43 -3.83
C VAL A 266 -19.71 -7.47 -4.21
N MET A 267 -19.41 -8.27 -5.23
CA MET A 267 -20.19 -9.44 -5.58
C MET A 267 -19.71 -10.62 -4.74
N ALA A 268 -20.62 -11.26 -4.01
CA ALA A 268 -20.29 -12.43 -3.21
C ALA A 268 -21.39 -13.51 -3.32
N PRO A 269 -21.03 -14.80 -3.16
CA PRO A 269 -22.02 -15.83 -2.87
C PRO A 269 -22.81 -15.48 -1.59
N PRO A 270 -24.12 -15.76 -1.51
CA PRO A 270 -24.95 -15.37 -0.37
C PRO A 270 -24.44 -15.91 0.97
N GLY A 271 -23.95 -17.14 1.00
CA GLY A 271 -23.38 -17.75 2.20
C GLY A 271 -22.09 -17.06 2.68
N LEU A 272 -21.24 -16.62 1.73
CA LEU A 272 -20.05 -15.84 2.06
C LEU A 272 -20.44 -14.44 2.58
N ALA A 273 -21.40 -13.79 1.92
CA ALA A 273 -21.88 -12.47 2.30
C ALA A 273 -22.49 -12.46 3.71
N ALA A 274 -23.36 -13.41 4.02
CA ALA A 274 -23.95 -13.57 5.35
C ALA A 274 -22.89 -13.79 6.43
N ARG A 275 -21.86 -14.60 6.12
CA ARG A 275 -20.74 -14.82 7.03
C ARG A 275 -19.92 -13.56 7.28
N ILE A 276 -19.65 -12.79 6.24
CA ILE A 276 -18.93 -11.52 6.37
C ILE A 276 -19.73 -10.54 7.24
N CYS A 277 -21.05 -10.45 7.06
CA CYS A 277 -21.93 -9.66 7.92
C CYS A 277 -21.87 -10.09 9.40
N ASP A 278 -21.96 -11.40 9.67
CA ASP A 278 -21.87 -11.95 11.03
C ASP A 278 -20.51 -11.63 11.69
N ILE A 279 -19.41 -11.76 10.95
CA ILE A 279 -18.07 -11.43 11.46
C ILE A 279 -17.92 -9.91 11.66
N ALA A 280 -18.38 -9.10 10.71
CA ALA A 280 -18.32 -7.64 10.79
C ALA A 280 -19.04 -7.10 12.03
N GLY A 281 -20.20 -7.67 12.39
CA GLY A 281 -20.96 -7.31 13.59
C GLY A 281 -20.20 -7.53 14.91
N ARG A 282 -19.11 -8.30 14.89
CA ARG A 282 -18.26 -8.58 16.07
C ARG A 282 -17.12 -7.56 16.23
N PHE A 283 -16.87 -6.72 15.23
CA PHE A 283 -15.75 -5.78 15.20
C PHE A 283 -16.23 -4.33 15.17
N GLY A 284 -15.72 -3.50 16.09
CA GLY A 284 -15.97 -2.06 16.06
C GLY A 284 -15.28 -1.39 14.87
N GLY A 285 -16.02 -0.57 14.12
CA GLY A 285 -15.49 0.18 12.97
C GLY A 285 -15.56 -0.56 11.62
N VAL A 286 -16.20 -1.73 11.55
CA VAL A 286 -16.55 -2.39 10.30
C VAL A 286 -18.07 -2.39 10.16
N ALA A 287 -18.57 -2.14 8.95
CA ALA A 287 -19.97 -2.36 8.62
C ALA A 287 -20.07 -3.24 7.38
N ALA A 288 -21.02 -4.17 7.36
CA ALA A 288 -21.28 -5.03 6.22
C ALA A 288 -22.78 -5.30 6.11
N GLU A 289 -23.34 -5.11 4.92
CA GLU A 289 -24.78 -5.31 4.70
C GLU A 289 -25.05 -5.87 3.31
N VAL A 290 -25.89 -6.90 3.23
CA VAL A 290 -26.33 -7.47 1.95
C VAL A 290 -27.36 -6.55 1.34
N ALA A 291 -27.00 -5.89 0.23
CA ALA A 291 -27.87 -4.95 -0.47
C ALA A 291 -28.95 -5.64 -1.31
N GLY A 292 -28.68 -6.87 -1.79
CA GLY A 292 -29.63 -7.65 -2.58
C GLY A 292 -28.99 -8.28 -3.82
N PRO A 293 -29.77 -8.71 -4.83
CA PRO A 293 -29.21 -9.33 -6.04
C PRO A 293 -28.35 -8.33 -6.81
N VAL A 294 -27.28 -8.80 -7.48
CA VAL A 294 -26.44 -7.95 -8.34
C VAL A 294 -27.28 -7.37 -9.50
N PRO A 295 -27.18 -6.06 -9.80
CA PRO A 295 -27.84 -5.44 -10.95
C PRO A 295 -27.46 -6.14 -12.27
N GLN A 296 -28.45 -6.43 -13.10
CA GLN A 296 -28.26 -7.02 -14.44
C GLN A 296 -28.18 -5.95 -15.54
N GLU A 297 -28.49 -4.70 -15.19
CA GLU A 297 -28.47 -3.53 -16.05
C GLU A 297 -27.05 -3.25 -16.57
N ALA A 298 -26.95 -2.65 -17.77
CA ALA A 298 -25.67 -2.24 -18.35
C ALA A 298 -24.89 -1.29 -17.42
N ASP A 299 -25.63 -0.45 -16.68
CA ASP A 299 -25.09 0.53 -15.73
C ASP A 299 -24.88 -0.03 -14.32
N ARG A 300 -24.77 -1.36 -14.15
CA ARG A 300 -24.60 -2.01 -12.84
C ARG A 300 -23.49 -1.43 -11.97
N VAL A 301 -22.41 -0.93 -12.58
CA VAL A 301 -21.30 -0.28 -11.86
C VAL A 301 -21.74 1.07 -11.30
N LEU A 302 -22.39 1.91 -12.12
CA LEU A 302 -22.93 3.20 -11.68
C LEU A 302 -24.02 3.02 -10.61
N ILE A 303 -24.92 2.04 -10.80
CA ILE A 303 -25.96 1.70 -9.82
C ILE A 303 -25.32 1.30 -8.48
N ALA A 304 -24.30 0.44 -8.51
CA ALA A 304 -23.58 0.03 -7.31
C ALA A 304 -22.84 1.22 -6.65
N ASP A 305 -22.34 2.18 -7.44
CA ASP A 305 -21.60 3.35 -6.94
C ASP A 305 -22.51 4.33 -6.21
N VAL A 306 -23.63 4.68 -6.83
CA VAL A 306 -24.64 5.53 -6.21
C VAL A 306 -25.19 4.86 -4.94
N ALA A 307 -25.48 3.56 -5.00
CA ALA A 307 -26.02 2.84 -3.86
C ALA A 307 -25.03 2.75 -2.69
N VAL A 308 -23.75 2.43 -2.93
CA VAL A 308 -22.77 2.34 -1.84
C VAL A 308 -22.51 3.70 -1.20
N LYS A 309 -22.53 4.80 -1.98
CA LYS A 309 -22.42 6.17 -1.45
C LYS A 309 -23.62 6.58 -0.59
N ALA A 310 -24.84 6.23 -1.01
CA ALA A 310 -26.03 6.47 -0.19
C ALA A 310 -25.97 5.64 1.11
N TRP A 311 -25.48 4.40 1.02
CA TRP A 311 -25.31 3.53 2.18
C TRP A 311 -24.28 4.07 3.19
N THR A 312 -23.14 4.60 2.74
CA THR A 312 -22.17 5.23 3.65
C THR A 312 -22.72 6.48 4.34
N GLN A 313 -23.76 7.11 3.78
CA GLN A 313 -24.49 8.23 4.38
C GLN A 313 -25.62 7.80 5.32
N GLY A 314 -25.75 6.51 5.62
CA GLY A 314 -26.70 5.97 6.60
C GLY A 314 -28.01 5.45 6.01
N VAL A 315 -28.15 5.37 4.69
CA VAL A 315 -29.32 4.72 4.05
C VAL A 315 -29.15 3.19 4.14
N PRO A 316 -30.17 2.41 4.55
CA PRO A 316 -30.09 0.94 4.53
C PRO A 316 -29.71 0.41 3.15
N ALA A 317 -28.85 -0.61 3.08
CA ALA A 317 -28.24 -1.06 1.82
C ALA A 317 -29.25 -1.47 0.75
N ALA A 318 -30.32 -2.17 1.18
CA ALA A 318 -31.39 -2.59 0.28
C ALA A 318 -32.15 -1.41 -0.33
N ASP A 319 -32.39 -0.35 0.44
CA ASP A 319 -33.10 0.83 0.00
C ASP A 319 -32.22 1.73 -0.87
N ALA A 320 -30.93 1.85 -0.52
CA ALA A 320 -29.95 2.51 -1.35
C ALA A 320 -29.84 1.88 -2.75
N LEU A 321 -29.78 0.53 -2.82
CA LEU A 321 -29.75 -0.18 -4.10
C LEU A 321 -31.05 -0.02 -4.90
N ARG A 322 -32.20 -0.09 -4.23
CA ARG A 322 -33.52 0.10 -4.87
C ARG A 322 -33.65 1.49 -5.48
N ALA A 323 -33.26 2.53 -4.73
CA ALA A 323 -33.29 3.91 -5.18
C ALA A 323 -32.35 4.14 -6.37
N ALA A 324 -31.11 3.65 -6.31
CA ALA A 324 -30.15 3.76 -7.40
C ALA A 324 -30.66 3.09 -8.70
N ARG A 325 -31.28 1.91 -8.59
CA ARG A 325 -31.92 1.23 -9.74
C ARG A 325 -33.07 2.05 -10.33
N ALA A 326 -33.91 2.64 -9.49
CA ALA A 326 -35.03 3.45 -9.96
C ALA A 326 -34.53 4.68 -10.74
N ALA A 327 -33.45 5.31 -10.28
CA ALA A 327 -32.85 6.47 -10.94
C ALA A 327 -32.15 6.14 -12.27
N ALA A 328 -31.65 4.91 -12.44
CA ALA A 328 -30.94 4.48 -13.65
C ALA A 328 -31.86 4.04 -14.81
N ARG A 329 -33.18 3.92 -14.58
CA ARG A 329 -34.11 3.54 -15.66
C ARG A 329 -34.34 4.74 -16.58
N PRO A 330 -34.18 4.59 -17.91
CA PRO A 330 -34.57 5.65 -18.83
C PRO A 330 -36.05 5.96 -18.67
N ALA A 331 -36.38 7.26 -18.65
CA ALA A 331 -37.74 7.77 -18.54
C ALA A 331 -38.60 7.43 -19.76
#